data_AF-A0AAU5Q4L9-F1
#
_entry.id   AF-A0AAU5Q4L9-F1
#
_cell.length_a   1.000
_cell.length_b   1.000
_cell.length_c   1.000
_cell.angle_alpha   90.00
_cell.angle_beta   90.00
_cell.angle_gamma   90.00
#
_symmetry.space_group_name_H-M   'P 1'
#
loop_
_entity.id
_entity.type
_entity.pdbx_description
1 polymer ?
#
loop_
_entity_poly.entity_id
_entity_poly.type
_entity_poly.pdbx_seq_one_letter_code
_entity_poly.pdbx_strand_id
1 'polypeptide(L)' 'MKQLGRRRWIWSPITSWQARRLSRVSGVSHDEAWVRIRLTTHPEESHLALTRDVLARVLLTRRTG' A
#
# COMPACT_ATOMS: atom_id res chain seq x y z
N MET A 1 -12.56 -2.89 -0.65
CA MET A 1 -11.35 -2.14 -0.23
C MET A 1 -11.39 -0.64 -0.58
N LYS A 2 -12.55 -0.01 -0.86
CA LYS A 2 -12.62 1.35 -1.42
C LYS A 2 -12.47 2.52 -0.42
N GLN A 3 -12.45 2.27 0.89
CA GLN A 3 -12.48 3.33 1.90
C GLN A 3 -11.10 3.75 2.45
N LEU A 4 -10.09 2.88 2.34
CA LEU A 4 -8.73 3.18 2.83
C LEU A 4 -7.99 4.21 1.95
N GLY A 5 -8.22 4.20 0.63
CA GLY A 5 -7.55 5.14 -0.29
C GLY A 5 -7.89 6.61 -0.05
N ARG A 6 -9.08 6.93 0.49
CA ARG A 6 -9.54 8.32 0.65
C ARG A 6 -9.02 9.04 1.90
N ARG A 7 -8.40 8.36 2.88
CA ARG A 7 -7.95 9.01 4.13
C ARG A 7 -6.45 8.91 4.39
N ARG A 8 -5.69 8.15 3.57
CA ARG A 8 -4.23 7.99 3.69
C ARG A 8 -3.46 9.30 3.58
N TRP A 9 -3.97 10.28 2.83
CA TRP A 9 -3.35 11.60 2.65
C TRP A 9 -3.37 12.47 3.90
N ILE A 10 -4.31 12.25 4.82
CA ILE A 10 -4.44 13.03 6.05
C ILE A 10 -3.30 12.69 7.02
N TRP A 11 -2.98 11.40 7.12
CA TRP A 11 -2.01 10.90 8.10
C TRP A 11 -0.58 10.86 7.57
N SER A 12 -0.38 10.95 6.25
CA SER A 12 0.95 10.93 5.63
C SER A 12 0.95 11.69 4.30
N PRO A 13 0.95 13.04 4.36
CA PRO A 13 0.82 13.89 3.17
C PRO A 13 2.01 13.77 2.22
N ILE A 14 3.24 13.66 2.75
CA ILE A 14 4.47 13.54 1.95
C ILE A 14 4.48 12.22 1.15
N THR A 15 4.25 11.09 1.83
CA THR A 15 4.13 9.76 1.21
C THR A 15 3.07 9.76 0.12
N SER A 16 1.93 10.42 0.38
CA SER A 16 0.82 10.48 -0.57
C SER A 16 1.12 11.35 -1.80
N TRP A 17 1.89 12.42 -1.66
CA TRP A 17 2.34 13.23 -2.80
C TRP A 17 3.35 12.46 -3.66
N GLN A 18 4.34 11.83 -3.02
CA GLN A 18 5.32 10.98 -3.71
C GLN A 18 4.61 9.82 -4.44
N ALA A 19 3.60 9.21 -3.82
CA ALA A 19 2.82 8.11 -4.42
C ALA A 19 2.07 8.54 -5.68
N ARG A 20 1.47 9.75 -5.68
CA ARG A 20 0.86 10.31 -6.89
C ARG A 20 1.88 10.50 -8.00
N ARG A 21 3.06 11.02 -7.67
CA ARG A 21 4.13 11.25 -8.66
C ARG A 21 4.60 9.93 -9.24
N LEU A 22 4.89 8.94 -8.40
CA LEU A 22 5.35 7.63 -8.82
C LEU A 22 4.30 6.91 -9.67
N SER A 23 3.03 6.92 -9.27
CA SER A 23 1.93 6.32 -10.03
C SER A 23 1.80 6.91 -11.44
N ARG A 24 1.94 8.23 -11.57
CA ARG A 24 1.89 8.91 -12.89
C ARG A 24 3.07 8.58 -13.79
N VAL A 25 4.27 8.45 -13.22
CA VAL A 25 5.50 8.22 -14.00
C VAL A 25 5.64 6.75 -14.42
N SER A 26 5.28 5.83 -13.52
CA SER A 26 5.49 4.39 -13.72
C SER A 26 4.25 3.61 -14.15
N GLY A 27 3.08 4.26 -14.18
CA GLY A 27 1.80 3.61 -14.52
C GLY A 27 1.27 2.65 -13.46
N VAL A 28 1.98 2.44 -12.35
CA VAL A 28 1.51 1.59 -11.25
C VAL A 28 0.36 2.25 -10.50
N SER A 29 -0.46 1.43 -9.83
CA SER A 29 -1.59 1.95 -9.05
C SER A 29 -1.10 2.87 -7.92
N HIS A 30 -1.89 3.89 -7.58
CA HIS A 30 -1.56 4.80 -6.48
C HIS A 30 -1.32 4.05 -5.16
N ASP A 31 -2.14 3.03 -4.87
CA ASP A 31 -2.00 2.25 -3.64
C ASP A 31 -0.69 1.47 -3.60
N GLU A 32 -0.28 0.87 -4.72
CA GLU A 32 1.01 0.18 -4.83
C GLU A 32 2.18 1.18 -4.71
N ALA A 33 2.10 2.32 -5.38
CA ALA A 33 3.09 3.39 -5.26
C ALA A 33 3.23 3.89 -3.81
N TRP A 34 2.11 4.01 -3.10
CA TRP A 34 2.08 4.45 -1.71
C TRP A 34 2.75 3.45 -0.78
N VAL A 35 2.49 2.15 -0.97
CA VAL A 35 3.15 1.08 -0.21
C VAL A 35 4.65 1.09 -0.48
N ARG A 36 5.08 1.16 -1.74
CA ARG A 36 6.51 1.21 -2.08
C ARG A 36 7.21 2.37 -1.41
N ILE A 37 6.66 3.58 -1.49
CA ILE A 37 7.27 4.76 -0.87
C ILE A 37 7.25 4.66 0.66
N ARG A 38 6.20 4.09 1.24
CA ARG A 38 6.14 3.92 2.68
C ARG A 38 7.21 2.95 3.17
N LEU A 39 7.39 1.83 2.47
CA LEU A 39 8.42 0.84 2.78
C LEU A 39 9.85 1.36 2.54
N THR A 40 10.07 2.25 1.58
CA THR A 40 11.38 2.89 1.42
C THR A 40 11.70 3.86 2.54
N THR A 41 10.69 4.54 3.09
CA THR A 41 10.88 5.55 4.15
C THR A 41 10.87 4.92 5.55
N HIS A 42 10.12 3.82 5.73
CA HIS A 42 9.94 3.10 6.99
C HIS A 42 10.18 1.60 6.73
N PRO A 43 11.44 1.20 6.49
CA PRO A 43 11.77 -0.19 6.16
C PRO A 43 11.36 -1.19 7.25
N GLU A 44 11.26 -0.76 8.50
CA GLU A 44 10.75 -1.54 9.63
C GLU A 44 9.28 -1.96 9.45
N GLU A 45 8.47 -1.19 8.71
CA GLU A 45 7.08 -1.53 8.40
C GLU A 45 6.99 -2.69 7.38
N SER A 46 8.11 -3.13 6.77
CA SER A 46 8.13 -4.23 5.79
C SER A 46 7.60 -5.53 6.34
N HIS A 47 7.85 -5.83 7.63
CA HIS A 47 7.35 -7.03 8.27
C HIS A 47 5.81 -7.03 8.37
N LEU A 48 5.22 -5.85 8.58
CA LEU A 48 3.76 -5.68 8.66
C LEU A 48 3.10 -5.77 7.28
N ALA A 49 3.74 -5.22 6.24
CA ALA A 49 3.27 -5.31 4.86
C ALA A 49 3.27 -6.76 4.34
N LEU A 50 4.35 -7.51 4.58
CA LEU A 50 4.44 -8.94 4.24
C LEU A 50 3.39 -9.76 4.98
N THR A 51 3.18 -9.49 6.27
CA THR A 51 2.17 -10.20 7.07
C THR A 51 0.76 -9.91 6.57
N ARG A 52 0.47 -8.67 6.14
CA ARG A 52 -0.84 -8.30 5.58
C ARG A 52 -1.11 -8.97 4.24
N ASP A 53 -0.12 -9.03 3.35
CA ASP A 53 -0.28 -9.69 2.05
C ASP A 53 -0.41 -11.20 2.21
N VAL A 54 0.34 -11.82 3.12
CA VAL A 54 0.19 -13.23 3.47
C VAL A 54 -1.18 -13.51 4.08
N LEU A 55 -1.65 -12.68 5.02
CA LEU A 55 -3.00 -12.82 5.60
C LEU A 55 -4.11 -12.63 4.56
N ALA A 56 -3.98 -11.63 3.67
CA ALA A 56 -4.93 -11.43 2.58
C ALA A 56 -4.96 -12.64 1.64
N ARG A 57 -3.79 -13.22 1.32
CA ARG A 57 -3.68 -14.43 0.51
C ARG A 57 -4.33 -15.62 1.21
N VAL A 58 -4.03 -15.88 2.48
CA VAL A 58 -4.61 -17.00 3.25
C VAL A 58 -6.13 -16.88 3.38
N LEU A 59 -6.62 -15.67 3.66
CA LEU A 59 -8.06 -15.40 3.78
C LEU A 59 -8.81 -15.53 2.44
N LEU A 60 -8.18 -15.13 1.33
CA LEU A 60 -8.76 -15.30 -0.01
C LEU A 60 -8.73 -16.77 -0.45
N THR A 61 -7.65 -17.50 -0.14
CA THR A 61 -7.50 -18.92 -0.49
C THR A 61 -8.51 -19.81 0.27
N ARG A 62 -8.89 -19.42 1.51
CA ARG A 62 -9.94 -20.09 2.29
C ARG A 62 -11.36 -19.90 1.76
N ARG A 63 -11.61 -18.95 0.86
CA ARG A 63 -12.96 -18.66 0.33
C ARG A 63 -13.30 -19.41 -0.96
N THR A 64 -12.34 -20.15 -1.50
CA THR A 64 -12.46 -20.93 -2.74
C THR A 64 -12.33 -22.44 -2.52
N GLY A 65 -12.45 -22.91 -1.27
CA GLY A 65 -12.51 -24.33 -0.90
C GLY A 65 -13.91 -24.72 -0.49
#